data_AF-A0AA45BWU6-F1
#
_entry.id   AF-A0AA45BWU6-F1
#
_cell.length_a   1.000
_cell.length_b   1.000
_cell.length_c   1.000
_cell.angle_alpha   90.00
_cell.angle_beta   90.00
_cell.angle_gamma   90.00
#
_symmetry.space_group_name_H-M   'P 1'
#
loop_
_entity.id
_entity.type
_entity.pdbx_description
1 polymer ?
#
loop_
_entity_poly.entity_id
_entity_poly.type
_entity_poly.pdbx_seq_one_letter_code
_entity_poly.pdbx_strand_id
1 'polypeptide(L)'
;MLATRTVACAKEDHMHYAGTCHSGRIAFDLQTEAPITEVYDCNCSLCRRRGGLLWFGARTQLQLQAVPQPLGSYRFNQHHLGHHDRPQCGIAPFSEGLNPKTGAMGVAVNVRCLPALDLAGLQVHAVDGASR
;
A
#
# COMPACT_ATOMS: atom_id res chain seq x y z
N MET A 1 40.89 4.91 -31.53
CA MET A 1 39.53 5.48 -31.63
C MET A 1 38.52 4.34 -31.53
N LEU A 2 38.03 4.02 -30.33
CA LEU A 2 36.81 3.24 -30.16
C LEU A 2 35.96 3.94 -29.10
N ALA A 3 34.77 4.33 -29.52
CA ALA A 3 33.84 5.15 -28.76
C ALA A 3 33.31 4.39 -27.54
N THR A 4 33.53 4.96 -26.37
CA THR A 4 32.88 4.56 -25.12
C THR A 4 31.39 4.88 -25.25
N ARG A 5 30.54 3.86 -25.39
CA ARG A 5 29.09 4.01 -25.29
C ARG A 5 28.75 4.40 -23.86
N THR A 6 28.35 5.65 -23.65
CA THR A 6 27.68 6.09 -22.43
C THR A 6 26.30 5.43 -22.41
N VAL A 7 26.13 4.38 -21.61
CA VAL A 7 24.80 3.92 -21.22
C VAL A 7 24.31 4.94 -20.20
N ALA A 8 23.40 5.81 -20.62
CA ALA A 8 22.66 6.66 -19.71
C ALA A 8 21.85 5.74 -18.78
N CYS A 9 22.30 5.59 -17.54
CA CYS A 9 21.47 5.05 -16.47
C CYS A 9 20.38 6.08 -16.22
N ALA A 10 19.16 5.82 -16.70
CA ALA A 10 18.00 6.61 -16.29
C ALA A 10 17.92 6.51 -14.77
N LYS A 11 18.02 7.65 -14.07
CA LYS A 11 17.74 7.69 -12.64
C LYS A 11 16.25 7.44 -12.46
N GLU A 12 15.88 6.19 -12.24
CA GLU A 12 14.61 5.85 -11.63
C GLU A 12 14.72 6.33 -10.19
N ASP A 13 14.17 7.51 -9.89
CA ASP A 13 14.10 8.03 -8.52
C ASP A 13 13.05 7.21 -7.74
N HIS A 14 13.42 5.98 -7.41
CA HIS A 14 12.62 5.12 -6.53
C HIS A 14 12.56 5.76 -5.14
N MET A 15 11.36 6.14 -4.73
CA MET A 15 11.07 6.59 -3.38
C MET A 15 10.87 5.39 -2.47
N HIS A 16 11.42 5.46 -1.26
CA HIS A 16 11.31 4.41 -0.25
C HIS A 16 10.56 4.93 0.97
N TYR A 17 9.59 4.15 1.43
CA TYR A 17 8.82 4.42 2.64
C TYR A 17 8.85 3.18 3.55
N ALA A 18 9.39 3.34 4.76
CA ALA A 18 9.24 2.35 5.81
C ALA A 18 7.84 2.50 6.45
N GLY A 19 7.14 1.38 6.62
CA GLY A 19 5.78 1.36 7.17
C GLY A 19 5.60 0.31 8.26
N THR A 20 4.68 0.59 9.17
CA THR A 20 4.34 -0.34 10.26
C THR A 20 2.85 -0.31 10.61
N CYS A 21 2.31 -1.42 11.13
CA CYS A 21 1.07 -1.34 11.90
C CYS A 21 1.34 -0.64 13.25
N HIS A 22 0.30 -0.25 13.98
CA HIS A 22 0.47 0.49 15.25
C HIS A 22 1.40 -0.19 16.27
N SER A 23 1.37 -1.53 16.34
CA SER A 23 2.25 -2.30 17.25
C SER A 23 3.66 -2.54 16.72
N GLY A 24 3.97 -2.13 15.49
CA GLY A 24 5.27 -2.41 14.83
C GLY A 24 5.46 -3.84 14.32
N ARG A 25 4.56 -4.78 14.67
CA ARG A 25 4.75 -6.22 14.35
C ARG A 25 4.55 -6.56 12.88
N ILE A 26 3.72 -5.80 12.18
CA ILE A 26 3.76 -5.78 10.72
C ILE A 26 4.67 -4.61 10.38
N ALA A 27 5.81 -4.89 9.79
CA ALA A 27 6.74 -3.90 9.28
C ALA A 27 7.04 -4.23 7.82
N PHE A 28 7.15 -3.20 6.99
CA PHE A 28 7.32 -3.35 5.56
C PHE A 28 8.06 -2.15 4.95
N ASP A 29 8.65 -2.40 3.79
CA ASP A 29 9.26 -1.40 2.93
C ASP A 29 8.40 -1.25 1.69
N LEU A 30 8.06 -0.01 1.34
CA LEU A 30 7.32 0.35 0.14
C LEU A 30 8.23 1.12 -0.82
N GLN A 31 8.34 0.66 -2.06
CA GLN A 31 9.10 1.29 -3.12
C GLN A 31 8.18 1.84 -4.20
N THR A 32 8.22 3.13 -4.48
CA THR A 32 7.38 3.78 -5.51
C THR A 32 8.23 4.47 -6.57
N GLU A 33 7.75 4.55 -7.79
CA GLU A 33 8.45 5.22 -8.92
C GLU A 33 8.44 6.74 -8.80
N ALA A 34 7.54 7.29 -7.98
CA ALA A 34 7.37 8.72 -7.75
C ALA A 34 6.85 8.95 -6.31
N PRO A 35 6.94 10.19 -5.79
CA PRO A 35 6.36 10.53 -4.50
C PRO A 35 4.84 10.25 -4.44
N ILE A 36 4.39 9.71 -3.31
CA ILE A 36 2.95 9.55 -3.03
C ILE A 36 2.33 10.92 -2.81
N THR A 37 1.47 11.35 -3.73
CA THR A 37 0.77 12.65 -3.71
C THR A 37 -0.75 12.50 -3.74
N GLU A 38 -1.25 11.36 -4.21
CA GLU A 38 -2.69 11.07 -4.35
C GLU A 38 -3.05 9.80 -3.58
N VAL A 39 -4.17 9.86 -2.85
CA VAL A 39 -4.70 8.74 -2.06
C VAL A 39 -6.22 8.69 -2.13
N TYR A 40 -6.80 7.56 -1.77
CA TYR A 40 -8.23 7.30 -1.85
C TYR A 40 -8.84 7.10 -0.47
N ASP A 41 -9.95 7.78 -0.19
CA ASP A 41 -10.76 7.62 1.01
C ASP A 41 -12.09 6.95 0.66
N CYS A 42 -12.23 5.69 1.09
CA CYS A 42 -13.39 4.87 0.77
C CYS A 42 -14.40 4.84 1.92
N ASN A 43 -15.66 5.12 1.62
CA ASN A 43 -16.73 5.17 2.60
C ASN A 43 -17.39 3.81 2.92
N CYS A 44 -16.93 2.69 2.33
CA CYS A 44 -17.56 1.39 2.55
C CYS A 44 -17.51 1.01 4.04
N SER A 45 -18.39 0.08 4.45
CA SER A 45 -18.57 -0.26 5.87
C SER A 45 -17.27 -0.68 6.58
N LEU A 46 -16.33 -1.31 5.87
CA LEU A 46 -15.02 -1.66 6.39
C LEU A 46 -14.06 -0.46 6.42
N CYS A 47 -13.89 0.24 5.29
CA CYS A 47 -12.93 1.33 5.14
C CYS A 47 -13.25 2.50 6.08
N ARG A 48 -14.53 2.89 6.21
CA ARG A 48 -14.93 3.97 7.13
C ARG A 48 -14.64 3.68 8.60
N ARG A 49 -14.59 2.40 8.99
CA ARG A 49 -14.27 1.97 10.37
C ARG A 49 -12.77 1.89 10.61
N ARG A 50 -12.01 1.52 9.57
CA ARG A 50 -10.54 1.47 9.63
C ARG A 50 -9.88 2.83 9.41
N GLY A 51 -10.58 3.79 8.81
CA GLY A 51 -10.09 5.16 8.60
C GLY A 51 -8.87 5.24 7.69
N GLY A 52 -8.68 4.27 6.79
CA GLY A 52 -7.50 4.20 5.93
C GLY A 52 -7.52 5.21 4.80
N LEU A 53 -6.38 5.84 4.53
CA LEU A 53 -6.13 6.57 3.28
C LEU A 53 -5.30 5.65 2.39
N LEU A 54 -5.83 5.27 1.24
CA LEU A 54 -5.30 4.16 0.46
C LEU A 54 -4.49 4.64 -0.74
N TRP A 55 -3.26 4.15 -0.84
CA TRP A 55 -2.48 4.20 -2.07
C TRP A 55 -2.48 2.83 -2.74
N PHE A 56 -2.47 2.76 -4.06
CA PHE A 56 -2.51 1.51 -4.83
C PHE A 56 -1.27 1.37 -5.71
N GLY A 57 -0.73 0.15 -5.77
CA GLY A 57 0.40 -0.17 -6.64
C GLY A 57 0.54 -1.66 -6.93
N ALA A 58 1.62 -2.02 -7.62
CA ALA A 58 1.97 -3.41 -7.86
C ALA A 58 2.39 -4.09 -6.55
N ARG A 59 2.04 -5.38 -6.39
CA ARG A 59 2.38 -6.11 -5.16
C ARG A 59 3.89 -6.21 -4.92
N THR A 60 4.70 -6.20 -5.98
CA THR A 60 6.16 -6.23 -5.94
C THR A 60 6.77 -5.00 -5.27
N GLN A 61 6.02 -3.89 -5.15
CA GLN A 61 6.48 -2.67 -4.52
C GLN A 61 6.48 -2.74 -2.98
N LEU A 62 5.78 -3.70 -2.38
CA LEU A 62 5.73 -3.87 -0.93
C LEU A 62 6.52 -5.12 -0.51
N GLN A 63 7.56 -4.91 0.29
CA GLN A 63 8.34 -5.98 0.89
C GLN A 63 8.07 -6.06 2.40
N LEU A 64 7.61 -7.21 2.89
CA LEU A 64 7.48 -7.42 4.33
C LEU A 64 8.86 -7.64 4.94
N GLN A 65 9.15 -6.92 6.01
CA GLN A 65 10.30 -7.22 6.86
C GLN A 65 10.00 -8.52 7.62
N ALA A 66 10.99 -9.39 7.81
CA ALA A 66 10.80 -10.76 8.32
C ALA A 66 9.83 -10.82 9.51
N VAL A 67 8.66 -11.42 9.31
CA VAL A 67 7.57 -11.43 10.30
C VAL A 67 7.67 -12.71 11.14
N PRO A 68 7.80 -12.65 12.48
CA PRO A 68 7.86 -13.85 13.30
C PRO A 68 6.52 -14.55 13.55
N GLN A 69 5.40 -14.10 12.98
CA GLN A 69 4.05 -14.59 13.30
C GLN A 69 3.09 -14.49 12.10
N PRO A 70 2.06 -15.33 11.99
CA PRO A 70 1.13 -15.26 10.87
C PRO A 70 0.40 -13.92 10.84
N LEU A 71 0.33 -13.33 9.64
CA LEU A 71 -0.53 -12.19 9.32
C LEU A 71 -1.99 -12.68 9.33
N GLY A 72 -2.87 -11.98 10.04
CA GLY A 72 -4.30 -12.23 9.91
C GLY A 72 -4.75 -11.71 8.56
N SER A 73 -5.48 -12.53 7.79
CA SER A 73 -6.10 -12.09 6.54
C SER A 73 -7.62 -12.12 6.68
N TYR A 74 -8.25 -10.97 6.47
CA TYR A 74 -9.70 -10.82 6.45
C TYR A 74 -10.16 -10.49 5.03
N ARG A 75 -11.08 -11.29 4.47
CA ARG A 75 -11.72 -11.02 3.19
C ARG A 75 -13.14 -10.53 3.42
N PHE A 76 -13.53 -9.49 2.68
CA PHE A 76 -14.82 -8.81 2.81
C PHE A 76 -15.46 -8.59 1.43
N ASN A 77 -16.78 -8.36 1.41
CA ASN A 77 -17.60 -8.12 0.23
C ASN A 77 -17.42 -9.18 -0.87
N GLN A 78 -16.84 -8.86 -2.02
CA GLN A 78 -16.61 -9.78 -3.12
C GLN A 78 -15.39 -10.70 -2.90
N HIS A 79 -14.76 -10.63 -1.71
CA HIS A 79 -13.59 -11.42 -1.32
C HIS A 79 -12.37 -11.23 -2.24
N HIS A 80 -12.32 -10.14 -3.02
CA HIS A 80 -11.24 -9.82 -3.94
C HIS A 80 -9.95 -9.34 -3.25
N LEU A 81 -10.08 -8.75 -2.05
CA LEU A 81 -8.95 -8.24 -1.29
C LEU A 81 -8.77 -9.05 -0.01
N GLY A 82 -7.55 -9.52 0.23
CA GLY A 82 -7.09 -9.97 1.53
C GLY A 82 -6.59 -8.78 2.32
N HIS A 83 -7.33 -8.37 3.35
CA HIS A 83 -6.91 -7.30 4.25
C HIS A 83 -6.04 -7.86 5.35
N HIS A 84 -4.81 -7.37 5.47
CA HIS A 84 -3.82 -7.92 6.38
C HIS A 84 -3.71 -7.07 7.63
N ASP A 85 -4.21 -7.59 8.76
CA ASP A 85 -4.15 -6.92 10.06
C ASP A 85 -3.59 -7.81 11.15
N ARG A 86 -3.30 -7.18 12.29
CA ARG A 86 -2.93 -7.89 13.51
C ARG A 86 -4.02 -7.73 14.56
N PRO A 87 -4.60 -8.83 15.07
CA PRO A 87 -5.66 -8.77 16.08
C PRO A 87 -5.33 -7.94 17.31
N GLN A 88 -4.05 -7.85 17.71
CA GLN A 88 -3.63 -7.09 18.89
C GLN A 88 -3.80 -5.57 18.73
N CYS A 89 -3.73 -5.05 17.50
CA CYS A 89 -3.86 -3.61 17.26
C CYS A 89 -4.96 -3.24 16.26
N GLY A 90 -5.54 -4.22 15.56
CA GLY A 90 -6.61 -4.04 14.56
C GLY A 90 -6.21 -3.25 13.30
N ILE A 91 -4.99 -2.70 13.24
CA ILE A 91 -4.53 -1.91 12.10
C ILE A 91 -4.17 -2.83 10.93
N ALA A 92 -4.82 -2.55 9.80
CA ALA A 92 -4.53 -3.15 8.51
C ALA A 92 -3.61 -2.22 7.69
N PRO A 93 -2.27 -2.38 7.76
CA PRO A 93 -1.36 -1.52 7.01
C PRO A 93 -1.43 -1.71 5.50
N PHE A 94 -1.81 -2.90 5.03
CA PHE A 94 -1.98 -3.16 3.61
C PHE A 94 -3.06 -4.21 3.34
N SER A 95 -3.51 -4.25 2.10
CA SER A 95 -4.35 -5.30 1.54
C SER A 95 -3.80 -5.70 0.18
N GLU A 96 -4.04 -6.92 -0.27
CA GLU A 96 -3.59 -7.38 -1.59
C GLU A 96 -4.71 -8.13 -2.31
N GLY A 97 -4.66 -8.15 -3.64
CA GLY A 97 -5.62 -8.87 -4.44
C GLY A 97 -5.35 -8.75 -5.93
N LEU A 98 -6.07 -9.55 -6.70
CA LEU A 98 -5.94 -9.55 -8.16
C LEU A 98 -6.74 -8.39 -8.75
N ASN A 99 -6.11 -7.65 -9.67
CA ASN A 99 -6.83 -6.73 -10.52
C ASN A 99 -7.75 -7.55 -11.45
N PRO A 100 -9.08 -7.36 -11.43
CA PRO A 100 -10.00 -8.20 -12.20
C PRO A 100 -9.88 -7.98 -13.72
N LYS A 101 -9.31 -6.86 -14.17
CA LYS A 101 -9.12 -6.55 -15.60
C LYS A 101 -7.82 -7.12 -16.15
N THR A 102 -6.74 -7.09 -15.36
CA THR A 102 -5.40 -7.45 -15.84
C THR A 102 -4.88 -8.77 -15.26
N GLY A 103 -5.49 -9.30 -14.22
CA GLY A 103 -5.00 -10.46 -13.47
C GLY A 103 -3.72 -10.20 -12.67
N ALA A 104 -3.17 -8.98 -12.71
CA ALA A 104 -1.97 -8.63 -11.97
C ALA A 104 -2.25 -8.52 -10.47
N MET A 105 -1.31 -8.99 -9.64
CA MET A 105 -1.40 -8.84 -8.19
C MET A 105 -1.07 -7.40 -7.78
N GLY A 106 -2.02 -6.74 -7.11
CA GLY A 106 -1.87 -5.39 -6.59
C GLY A 106 -1.81 -5.36 -5.06
N VAL A 107 -1.39 -4.21 -4.55
CA VAL A 107 -1.42 -3.86 -3.13
C VAL A 107 -2.15 -2.54 -2.92
N ALA A 108 -2.93 -2.46 -1.84
CA ALA A 108 -3.50 -1.23 -1.31
C ALA A 108 -2.84 -0.95 0.04
N VAL A 109 -2.11 0.14 0.17
CA VAL A 109 -1.38 0.53 1.39
C VAL A 109 -2.16 1.62 2.11
N ASN A 110 -2.41 1.43 3.41
CA ASN A 110 -2.91 2.50 4.26
C ASN A 110 -1.75 3.46 4.58
N VAL A 111 -1.71 4.60 3.92
CA VAL A 111 -0.57 5.53 4.03
C VAL A 111 -0.44 6.16 5.42
N ARG A 112 -1.47 6.06 6.28
CA ARG A 112 -1.37 6.42 7.70
C ARG A 112 -0.40 5.53 8.47
N CYS A 113 0.00 4.40 7.90
CA CYS A 113 1.01 3.49 8.43
C CYS A 113 2.43 3.84 7.95
N LEU A 114 2.60 4.94 7.21
CA LEU A 114 3.90 5.46 6.73
C LEU A 114 4.25 6.71 7.56
N PRO A 115 5.01 6.59 8.67
CA PRO A 115 5.24 7.69 9.60
C PRO A 115 5.99 8.89 8.99
N ALA A 116 6.77 8.66 7.93
CA ALA A 116 7.53 9.71 7.25
C ALA A 116 6.73 10.45 6.16
N LEU A 117 5.51 10.00 5.83
CA LEU A 117 4.69 10.64 4.81
C LEU A 117 3.90 11.81 5.40
N ASP A 118 4.03 13.01 4.79
CA ASP A 118 3.19 14.14 5.13
C ASP A 118 1.75 13.92 4.61
N LEU A 119 0.83 13.66 5.53
CA LEU A 119 -0.57 13.44 5.20
C LEU A 119 -1.32 14.72 4.81
N ALA A 120 -0.87 15.89 5.28
CA ALA A 120 -1.58 17.15 5.04
C ALA A 120 -1.41 17.64 3.60
N GLY A 121 -0.31 17.25 2.94
CA GLY A 121 -0.02 17.57 1.55
C GLY A 121 -0.67 16.64 0.51
N LEU A 122 -1.41 15.61 0.93
CA LEU A 122 -1.99 14.64 0.00
C LEU A 122 -3.29 15.12 -0.61
N GLN A 123 -3.43 14.92 -1.92
CA GLN A 123 -4.72 15.02 -2.61
C GLN A 123 -5.56 13.77 -2.31
N VAL A 124 -6.73 13.97 -1.70
CA VAL A 124 -7.62 12.88 -1.28
C VAL A 124 -8.79 12.74 -2.25
N HIS A 125 -8.91 11.57 -2.86
CA HIS A 125 -10.00 11.20 -3.75
C HIS A 125 -11.07 10.41 -2.98
N ALA A 126 -12.28 10.94 -2.90
CA ALA A 126 -13.40 10.23 -2.31
C ALA A 126 -13.82 9.05 -3.20
N VAL A 127 -14.06 7.89 -2.58
CA VAL A 127 -14.56 6.68 -3.24
C VAL A 127 -15.87 6.26 -2.59
N ASP A 128 -16.93 6.19 -3.37
CA ASP A 128 -18.19 5.59 -2.95
C ASP A 128 -18.11 4.06 -3.06
N GLY A 129 -17.60 3.43 -2.01
CA GLY A 129 -17.56 1.98 -1.85
C GLY A 129 -18.75 1.42 -1.07
N ALA A 130 -19.60 2.28 -0.48
CA ALA A 130 -20.82 1.86 0.18
C ALA A 130 -21.89 1.37 -0.82
N SER A 131 -21.82 1.87 -2.07
CA SER A 131 -22.74 1.51 -3.16
C SER A 131 -22.24 0.35 -4.05
N ARG A 132 -21.27 -0.47 -3.60
CA ARG A 132 -20.61 -1.51 -4.40
C ARG A 132 -20.67 -2.92 -3.81
#